data_AF-A0A2G9NHG8-F1
#
_entry.id   AF-A0A2G9NHG8-F1
#
_cell.length_a   1.000
_cell.length_b   1.000
_cell.length_c   1.000
_cell.angle_alpha   90.00
_cell.angle_beta   90.00
_cell.angle_gamma   90.00
#
_symmetry.space_group_name_H-M   'P 1'
#
loop_
_entity.id
_entity.type
_entity.pdbx_description
1 polymer ?
#
loop_
_entity_poly.entity_id
_entity_poly.type
_entity_poly.pdbx_seq_one_letter_code
_entity_poly.pdbx_strand_id
1 'polypeptide(L)'
;MGMFEILFWPFTVAFVGLAILISIIVLAFWIWMIVDCAQRKFKNDVEKILWLVIIVLGQWIGALVYLIVVKLYNSKGLMKK
;
A
#
# COMPACT_ATOMS: atom_id res chain seq x y z
N MET A 1 22.48 29.35 -15.15
CA MET A 1 22.23 27.92 -15.43
C MET A 1 23.23 27.47 -16.47
N GLY A 2 23.99 26.40 -16.23
CA GLY A 2 24.91 25.86 -17.23
C GLY A 2 24.16 25.20 -18.39
N MET A 3 24.76 25.19 -19.59
CA MET A 3 24.16 24.58 -20.79
C MET A 3 23.80 23.09 -20.61
N PHE A 4 24.56 22.38 -19.78
CA PHE A 4 24.31 20.99 -19.39
C PHE A 4 23.00 20.83 -18.59
N GLU A 5 22.70 21.72 -17.64
CA GLU A 5 21.48 21.67 -16.80
C GLU A 5 20.19 21.82 -17.62
N ILE A 6 20.21 22.66 -18.66
CA ILE A 6 19.04 22.92 -19.52
C ILE A 6 18.67 21.66 -20.33
N LEU A 7 19.65 20.85 -20.69
CA LEU A 7 19.44 19.59 -21.42
C LEU A 7 18.72 18.54 -20.56
N PHE A 8 19.04 18.46 -19.26
CA PHE A 8 18.46 17.47 -18.34
C PHE A 8 17.14 17.92 -17.70
N TRP A 9 16.87 19.22 -17.66
CA TRP A 9 15.65 19.79 -17.07
C TRP A 9 14.34 19.09 -17.49
N PRO A 10 14.03 18.88 -18.79
CA PRO A 10 12.78 18.23 -19.18
C PRO A 10 12.67 16.77 -18.69
N PHE A 11 13.79 16.03 -18.66
CA PHE A 11 13.83 14.66 -18.15
C PHE A 11 13.57 14.63 -16.64
N THR A 12 14.13 15.58 -15.89
CA THR A 12 13.89 15.68 -14.44
C THR A 12 12.43 15.98 -14.13
N VAL A 13 11.81 16.92 -14.84
CA VAL A 13 10.39 17.25 -14.65
C VAL A 13 9.49 16.06 -15.00
N ALA A 14 9.78 15.36 -16.10
CA ALA A 14 9.04 14.16 -16.48
C ALA A 14 9.16 13.04 -15.43
N PHE A 15 10.37 12.81 -14.90
CA PHE A 15 10.61 11.82 -13.85
C PHE A 15 9.88 12.16 -12.55
N VAL A 16 9.92 13.42 -12.12
CA VAL A 16 9.21 13.89 -10.92
C VAL A 16 7.69 13.74 -11.10
N GLY A 17 7.16 14.10 -12.26
CA GLY A 17 5.73 13.90 -12.57
C GLY A 17 5.31 12.44 -12.48
N LEU A 18 6.11 11.52 -13.04
CA LEU A 18 5.87 10.09 -12.94
C LEU A 18 5.95 9.57 -11.49
N ALA A 19 6.94 10.03 -10.73
CA ALA A 19 7.10 9.66 -9.33
C ALA A 19 5.89 10.09 -8.48
N ILE A 20 5.36 11.29 -8.72
CA ILE A 20 4.14 11.77 -8.05
C ILE A 20 2.96 10.86 -8.40
N LEU A 21 2.76 10.52 -9.67
CA LEU A 21 1.65 9.66 -10.09
C LEU A 21 1.72 8.28 -9.41
N ILE A 22 2.91 7.67 -9.39
CA ILE A 22 3.14 6.38 -8.73
C ILE A 22 2.88 6.49 -7.22
N SER A 23 3.35 7.57 -6.58
CA SER A 23 3.17 7.75 -5.14
C SER A 23 1.68 7.84 -4.75
N ILE A 24 0.85 8.48 -5.57
CA ILE A 24 -0.60 8.55 -5.37
C ILE A 24 -1.22 7.15 -5.48
N ILE A 25 -0.80 6.34 -6.46
CA ILE A 25 -1.31 4.97 -6.64
C ILE A 25 -0.93 4.10 -5.45
N VAL A 26 0.31 4.19 -4.97
CA VAL A 26 0.78 3.43 -3.79
C VAL A 26 0.03 3.85 -2.53
N LEU A 27 -0.23 5.14 -2.37
CA LEU A 27 -1.00 5.68 -1.23
C LEU A 27 -2.47 5.24 -1.30
N ALA A 28 -3.10 5.30 -2.47
CA ALA A 28 -4.45 4.79 -2.69
C ALA A 28 -4.54 3.28 -2.41
N PHE A 29 -3.54 2.51 -2.84
CA PHE A 29 -3.43 1.08 -2.56
C PHE A 29 -3.32 0.80 -1.05
N TRP A 30 -2.48 1.56 -0.35
CA TRP A 30 -2.33 1.42 1.11
C TRP A 30 -3.63 1.70 1.86
N ILE A 31 -4.30 2.81 1.54
CA ILE A 31 -5.60 3.15 2.14
C ILE A 31 -6.64 2.07 1.83
N TRP A 32 -6.69 1.59 0.58
CA TRP A 32 -7.61 0.54 0.18
C TRP A 32 -7.42 -0.74 1.00
N MET A 33 -6.18 -1.13 1.32
CA MET A 33 -5.91 -2.29 2.18
C MET A 33 -6.37 -2.07 3.62
N ILE A 34 -6.25 -0.86 4.16
CA ILE A 34 -6.78 -0.53 5.50
C ILE A 34 -8.31 -0.68 5.51
N VAL A 35 -9.00 -0.13 4.51
CA VAL A 35 -10.45 -0.22 4.40
C VAL A 35 -10.91 -1.67 4.22
N ASP A 36 -10.24 -2.43 3.36
CA ASP A 36 -10.52 -3.86 3.18
C ASP A 36 -10.36 -4.64 4.50
N CYS A 37 -9.27 -4.42 5.24
CA CYS A 37 -9.05 -5.04 6.55
C CYS A 37 -10.14 -4.63 7.57
N ALA A 38 -10.53 -3.35 7.59
CA ALA A 38 -11.57 -2.85 8.48
C ALA A 38 -12.97 -3.41 8.18
N GLN A 39 -13.29 -3.68 6.91
CA GLN A 39 -14.58 -4.24 6.49
C GLN A 39 -14.64 -5.77 6.57
N ARG A 40 -13.48 -6.44 6.57
CA ARG A 40 -13.40 -7.90 6.61
C ARG A 40 -13.87 -8.45 7.96
N LYS A 41 -14.60 -9.58 7.92
CA LYS A 41 -15.09 -10.29 9.10
C LYS A 41 -14.08 -11.36 9.52
N PHE A 42 -13.20 -10.98 10.45
CA PHE A 42 -12.30 -11.92 11.10
C PHE A 42 -13.05 -12.78 12.13
N LYS A 43 -12.56 -13.98 12.39
CA LYS A 43 -13.07 -14.84 13.48
C LYS A 43 -12.81 -14.22 14.85
N ASN A 44 -11.67 -13.54 14.98
CA ASN A 44 -11.20 -12.94 16.21
C ASN A 44 -10.95 -11.44 15.99
N ASP A 45 -11.54 -10.61 16.86
CA ASP A 45 -11.38 -9.15 16.79
C ASP A 45 -9.93 -8.72 17.06
N VAL A 46 -9.19 -9.48 17.87
CA VAL A 46 -7.77 -9.21 18.15
C VAL A 46 -6.92 -9.40 16.90
N GLU A 47 -7.20 -10.43 16.09
CA GLU A 47 -6.48 -10.67 14.82
C GLU A 47 -6.73 -9.55 13.81
N LYS A 48 -7.96 -9.03 13.77
CA LYS A 48 -8.30 -7.87 12.93
C LYS A 48 -7.48 -6.65 13.32
N ILE A 49 -7.43 -6.34 14.62
CA ILE A 49 -6.69 -5.19 15.14
C ILE A 49 -5.20 -5.35 14.85
N LEU A 50 -4.64 -6.56 15.04
CA LEU A 50 -3.24 -6.85 14.76
C LEU A 50 -2.90 -6.59 13.27
N TRP A 51 -3.72 -7.09 12.34
CA TRP A 51 -3.51 -6.83 10.92
C TRP A 51 -3.64 -5.36 10.57
N LEU A 52 -4.60 -4.64 11.16
CA LEU A 52 -4.75 -3.21 10.97
C LEU A 52 -3.48 -2.45 11.41
N VAL A 53 -2.93 -2.79 12.58
CA VAL A 53 -1.69 -2.19 13.10
C VAL A 53 -0.50 -2.49 12.19
N ILE A 54 -0.37 -3.73 11.70
CA ILE A 54 0.69 -4.12 10.76
C ILE A 54 0.59 -3.31 9.45
N ILE A 55 -0.61 -3.14 8.89
CA ILE A 55 -0.79 -2.36 7.66
C ILE A 55 -0.46 -0.88 7.90
N VAL A 56 -0.90 -0.31 9.02
CA VAL A 56 -0.70 1.11 9.33
C VAL A 56 0.78 1.42 9.59
N LEU A 57 1.46 0.62 10.41
CA LEU A 57 2.88 0.81 10.72
C LEU A 57 3.81 0.36 9.60
N GLY A 58 3.43 -0.69 8.87
CA GLY A 58 4.21 -1.23 7.75
C GLY A 58 4.02 -0.46 6.44
N GLN A 59 3.12 0.54 6.39
CA GLN A 59 2.83 1.32 5.19
C GLN A 59 2.55 0.41 3.97
N TRP A 60 3.11 0.72 2.82
CA TRP A 60 2.99 -0.05 1.59
C TRP A 60 3.49 -1.49 1.72
N ILE A 61 4.52 -1.74 2.56
CA ILE A 61 5.05 -3.09 2.83
C ILE A 61 4.02 -3.89 3.63
N GLY A 62 3.46 -3.30 4.69
CA GLY A 62 2.41 -3.92 5.50
C GLY A 62 1.16 -4.25 4.68
N ALA A 63 0.76 -3.35 3.78
CA ALA A 63 -0.32 -3.58 2.82
C ALA A 63 -0.03 -4.74 1.85
N LEU A 64 1.20 -4.85 1.35
CA LEU A 64 1.63 -5.97 0.51
C LEU A 64 1.58 -7.31 1.25
N VAL A 65 2.11 -7.36 2.48
CA VAL A 65 2.08 -8.57 3.31
C VAL A 65 0.64 -8.98 3.61
N TYR A 66 -0.22 -8.02 3.97
CA TYR A 66 -1.64 -8.27 4.17
C TYR A 66 -2.31 -8.87 2.93
N LEU A 67 -2.05 -8.29 1.75
CA LEU A 67 -2.60 -8.80 0.49
C LEU A 67 -2.17 -10.25 0.25
N ILE A 68 -0.88 -10.58 0.42
CA ILE A 68 -0.40 -11.93 0.17
C ILE A 68 -0.94 -12.91 1.22
N VAL A 69 -0.84 -12.60 2.51
CA VAL A 69 -1.17 -13.55 3.57
C VAL A 69 -2.68 -13.71 3.75
N VAL A 70 -3.40 -12.60 3.88
CA VAL A 70 -4.84 -12.60 4.19
C VAL A 70 -5.67 -12.83 2.94
N LYS A 71 -5.29 -12.25 1.80
CA LYS A 71 -6.08 -12.38 0.56
C LYS A 71 -5.69 -13.59 -0.27
N LEU A 72 -4.39 -13.92 -0.40
CA LEU A 72 -3.93 -14.99 -1.31
C LEU A 72 -3.66 -16.34 -0.63
N TYR A 73 -3.01 -16.37 0.54
CA TYR A 73 -2.53 -17.60 1.14
C TYR A 73 -3.53 -18.27 2.10
N ASN A 74 -4.09 -17.53 3.07
CA ASN A 74 -4.85 -18.15 4.17
C ASN A 74 -6.12 -17.38 4.57
N SER A 75 -6.95 -17.02 3.58
CA SER A 75 -8.25 -16.36 3.84
C SER A 75 -9.20 -17.25 4.67
N LYS A 76 -9.25 -18.56 4.40
CA LYS A 76 -10.23 -19.47 5.03
C LYS A 76 -9.96 -19.73 6.52
N GLY A 77 -8.69 -19.65 6.95
CA GLY A 77 -8.31 -19.85 8.35
C GLY A 77 -8.80 -18.72 9.27
N LEU A 78 -8.80 -17.48 8.77
CA LEU A 78 -9.06 -16.27 9.56
C LEU A 78 -10.49 -15.73 9.41
N MET A 79 -11.24 -16.16 8.39
CA MET A 79 -12.60 -15.67 8.15
C MET A 79 -13.67 -16.49 8.86
N LYS A 80 -14.61 -15.81 9.53
CA LYS A 80 -15.76 -16.45 10.18
C LYS A 80 -16.63 -17.11 9.10
N LYS A 81 -16.87 -18.42 9.25
CA LYS A 81 -17.66 -19.23 8.31
C LYS A 81 -19.12 -18.79 8.30
#